data_AF-A0A925W6L3-F1
#
_entry.id   AF-A0A925W6L3-F1
#
_cell.length_a   1.000
_cell.length_b   1.000
_cell.length_c   1.000
_cell.angle_alpha   90.00
_cell.angle_beta   90.00
_cell.angle_gamma   90.00
#
_symmetry.space_group_name_H-M   'P 1'
#
loop_
_entity.id
_entity.type
_entity.pdbx_description
1 polymer ?
#
loop_
_entity_poly.entity_id
_entity_poly.type
_entity_poly.pdbx_seq_one_letter_code
_entity_poly.pdbx_strand_id
1 'polypeptide(L)'
;GGTAIAVTDAELLAAQGALARDEGTWICPEGAACVAAVGQLREQGWLDGTEDVVILNTGTGLIYPDTVPVDLPTLPRGSRIPPHP
;
A
#
# COMPACT_ATOMS: atom_id res chain seq x y z
N GLY A 1 2.00 -25.08 -11.79
CA GLY A 1 3.02 -24.95 -10.72
C GLY A 1 2.86 -23.59 -10.07
N GLY A 2 3.80 -23.18 -9.21
CA GLY A 2 3.82 -21.85 -8.59
C GLY A 2 5.23 -21.26 -8.57
N THR A 3 5.34 -20.00 -8.13
CA THR A 3 6.62 -19.28 -7.98
C THR A 3 6.66 -18.52 -6.66
N ALA A 4 7.85 -18.07 -6.26
CA ALA A 4 8.08 -17.19 -5.14
C ALA A 4 9.13 -16.14 -5.54
N ILE A 5 8.87 -14.87 -5.23
CA ILE A 5 9.76 -13.75 -5.53
C ILE A 5 9.97 -12.89 -4.28
N ALA A 6 11.08 -12.17 -4.23
CA ALA A 6 11.38 -11.23 -3.17
C ALA A 6 10.84 -9.84 -3.54
N VAL A 7 10.36 -9.12 -2.54
CA VAL A 7 9.93 -7.72 -2.64
C VAL A 7 10.65 -6.96 -1.53
N THR A 8 11.20 -5.80 -1.85
CA THR A 8 11.88 -4.93 -0.89
C THR A 8 10.89 -4.12 -0.07
N ASP A 9 11.30 -3.68 1.11
CA ASP A 9 10.51 -2.78 1.96
C ASP A 9 10.09 -1.50 1.22
N ALA A 10 10.97 -0.96 0.37
CA ALA A 10 10.65 0.24 -0.41
C ALA A 10 9.51 -0.01 -1.41
N GLU A 11 9.51 -1.16 -2.09
CA GLU A 11 8.48 -1.53 -3.06
C GLU A 11 7.12 -1.78 -2.40
N LEU A 12 7.10 -2.52 -1.29
CA LEU A 12 5.85 -2.79 -0.59
C LEU A 12 5.26 -1.52 0.04
N LEU A 13 6.09 -0.61 0.57
CA LEU A 13 5.61 0.67 1.13
C LEU A 13 5.09 1.60 0.03
N ALA A 14 5.74 1.62 -1.13
CA ALA A 14 5.25 2.35 -2.30
C ALA A 14 3.90 1.77 -2.77
N ALA A 15 3.77 0.46 -2.86
CA ALA A 15 2.52 -0.21 -3.24
C ALA A 15 1.39 0.04 -2.22
N GLN A 16 1.69 -0.01 -0.91
CA GLN A 16 0.74 0.32 0.15
C GLN A 16 0.21 1.76 0.01
N GLY A 17 1.12 2.71 -0.23
CA GLY A 17 0.76 4.11 -0.43
C GLY A 17 -0.04 4.38 -1.70
N ALA A 18 0.28 3.68 -2.80
CA ALA A 18 -0.51 3.73 -4.03
C ALA A 18 -1.93 3.18 -3.80
N LEU A 19 -2.05 2.01 -3.19
CA LEU A 19 -3.34 1.37 -2.92
C LEU A 19 -4.23 2.22 -1.98
N ALA A 20 -3.63 2.83 -0.96
CA ALA A 20 -4.36 3.73 -0.07
C ALA A 20 -4.86 5.00 -0.79
N ARG A 21 -4.08 5.53 -1.74
CA ARG A 21 -4.43 6.72 -2.53
C ARG A 21 -5.51 6.42 -3.57
N ASP A 22 -5.35 5.33 -4.30
CA ASP A 22 -6.12 5.07 -5.53
C ASP A 22 -7.38 4.23 -5.23
N GLU A 23 -7.30 3.30 -4.28
CA GLU A 23 -8.40 2.39 -3.92
C GLU A 23 -8.98 2.66 -2.52
N GLY A 24 -8.41 3.60 -1.76
CA GLY A 24 -8.90 3.93 -0.41
C GLY A 24 -8.69 2.83 0.62
N THR A 25 -7.79 1.88 0.36
CA THR A 25 -7.53 0.75 1.27
C THR A 25 -6.14 0.83 1.90
N TRP A 26 -6.09 0.91 3.23
CA TRP A 26 -4.85 0.85 3.98
C TRP A 26 -4.63 -0.55 4.58
N ILE A 27 -4.02 -1.41 3.77
CA ILE A 27 -3.70 -2.81 4.08
C ILE A 27 -2.37 -2.94 4.83
N CYS A 28 -2.04 -4.12 5.36
CA CYS A 28 -0.74 -4.32 6.01
C CYS A 28 0.42 -4.35 5.00
N PRO A 29 1.67 -4.08 5.44
CA PRO A 29 2.87 -4.20 4.61
C PRO A 29 3.00 -5.55 3.88
N GLU A 30 2.63 -6.66 4.54
CA GLU A 30 2.71 -8.01 3.98
C GLU A 30 1.72 -8.22 2.83
N GLY A 31 0.50 -7.65 2.95
CA GLY A 31 -0.47 -7.64 1.87
C GLY A 31 -0.02 -6.75 0.71
N ALA A 32 0.59 -5.61 1.01
CA ALA A 32 1.14 -4.70 0.00
C ALA A 32 2.34 -5.31 -0.75
N ALA A 33 3.12 -6.17 -0.10
CA ALA A 33 4.17 -6.93 -0.76
C ALA A 33 3.60 -7.84 -1.87
N CYS A 34 2.43 -8.43 -1.66
CA CYS A 34 1.74 -9.17 -2.72
C CYS A 34 1.29 -8.26 -3.88
N VAL A 35 0.86 -7.02 -3.60
CA VAL A 35 0.50 -6.05 -4.65
C VAL A 35 1.73 -5.71 -5.50
N ALA A 36 2.86 -5.41 -4.85
CA ALA A 36 4.13 -5.15 -5.54
C ALA A 36 4.60 -6.36 -6.36
N ALA A 37 4.47 -7.57 -5.80
CA ALA A 37 4.82 -8.82 -6.48
C ALA A 37 3.98 -9.03 -7.75
N VAL A 38 2.69 -8.70 -7.75
CA VAL A 38 1.83 -8.78 -8.95
C VAL A 38 2.37 -7.89 -10.07
N GLY A 39 2.80 -6.66 -9.74
CA GLY A 39 3.46 -5.77 -10.68
C GLY A 39 4.73 -6.38 -11.29
N GLN A 40 5.64 -6.88 -10.45
CA GLN A 40 6.87 -7.53 -10.91
C GLN A 40 6.60 -8.77 -11.77
N LEU A 41 5.65 -9.62 -11.39
CA LEU A 41 5.29 -10.82 -12.14
C LEU A 41 4.68 -10.47 -13.50
N ARG A 42 3.90 -9.39 -13.58
CA ARG A 42 3.38 -8.87 -14.85
C ARG A 42 4.51 -8.35 -15.74
N GLU A 43 5.44 -7.57 -15.19
CA GLU A 43 6.60 -7.05 -15.94
C GLU A 43 7.51 -8.17 -16.46
N GLN A 44 7.63 -9.26 -15.72
CA GLN A 44 8.39 -10.46 -16.11
C GLN A 44 7.64 -11.37 -17.10
N GLY A 45 6.38 -11.05 -17.43
CA GLY A 45 5.54 -11.87 -18.31
C GLY A 45 5.07 -13.18 -17.67
N TRP A 46 5.16 -13.31 -16.35
CA TRP A 46 4.59 -14.45 -15.61
C TRP A 46 3.08 -14.33 -15.49
N LEU A 47 2.56 -13.10 -15.42
CA LEU A 47 1.13 -12.77 -15.57
C LEU A 47 0.95 -11.99 -16.87
N ASP A 48 -0.02 -12.40 -17.70
CA ASP A 48 -0.31 -11.71 -18.96
C ASP A 48 -1.30 -10.55 -18.81
N GLY A 49 -1.95 -10.45 -17.64
CA GLY A 49 -2.86 -9.38 -17.29
C GLY A 49 -4.32 -9.65 -17.66
N THR A 50 -4.63 -10.86 -18.10
CA THR A 50 -6.01 -11.35 -18.32
C THR A 50 -6.51 -12.20 -17.16
N GLU A 51 -5.64 -12.56 -16.21
CA GLU A 51 -5.97 -13.38 -15.06
C GLU A 51 -6.72 -12.58 -13.99
N ASP A 52 -7.64 -13.25 -13.29
CA ASP A 52 -8.20 -12.76 -12.03
C ASP A 52 -7.23 -13.08 -10.88
N VAL A 53 -6.66 -12.04 -10.28
CA VAL A 53 -5.69 -12.17 -9.19
C VAL A 53 -6.33 -11.84 -7.85
N VAL A 54 -6.22 -12.74 -6.88
CA VAL A 54 -6.67 -12.52 -5.49
C VAL A 54 -5.46 -12.30 -4.60
N ILE A 55 -5.45 -11.17 -3.88
CA ILE A 55 -4.45 -10.87 -2.85
C ILE A 55 -5.07 -11.14 -1.48
N LEU A 56 -4.46 -12.05 -0.72
CA LEU A 56 -4.84 -12.30 0.66
C LEU A 56 -4.11 -11.30 1.58
N ASN A 57 -4.78 -10.20 1.87
CA ASN A 57 -4.31 -9.28 2.90
C ASN A 57 -4.58 -9.85 4.30
N THR A 58 -3.53 -10.02 5.10
CA THR A 58 -3.61 -10.69 6.41
C THR A 58 -3.91 -9.74 7.57
N GLY A 59 -3.74 -8.43 7.39
CA GLY A 59 -3.90 -7.45 8.47
C GLY A 59 -4.26 -6.04 7.99
N THR A 60 -4.61 -5.17 8.92
CA THR A 60 -4.86 -3.74 8.63
C THR A 60 -3.57 -2.94 8.71
N GLY A 61 -3.42 -1.91 7.86
CA GLY A 61 -2.29 -0.97 7.94
C GLY A 61 -2.26 -0.17 9.25
N LEU A 62 -3.40 -0.05 9.94
CA LEU A 62 -3.54 0.68 11.20
C LEU A 62 -2.64 0.16 12.34
N ILE A 63 -2.20 -1.11 12.29
CA ILE A 63 -1.29 -1.67 13.30
C ILE A 63 0.18 -1.29 13.03
N TYR A 64 0.47 -0.61 11.93
CA TYR A 64 1.79 -0.14 11.51
C TYR A 64 1.80 1.39 11.30
N PRO A 65 1.44 2.20 12.31
CA PRO A 65 1.36 3.66 12.12
C PRO A 65 2.71 4.30 11.74
N ASP A 66 3.82 3.69 12.16
CA ASP A 66 5.18 4.19 11.93
C ASP A 66 5.70 3.95 10.51
N THR A 67 4.98 3.19 9.67
CA THR A 67 5.39 2.91 8.28
C THR A 67 4.96 4.02 7.32
N VAL A 68 4.22 5.02 7.79
CA VAL A 68 3.74 6.15 6.99
C VAL A 68 4.35 7.44 7.53
N PRO A 69 5.02 8.24 6.68
CA PRO A 69 5.48 9.56 7.10
C PRO A 69 4.28 10.48 7.33
N VAL A 70 4.20 11.05 8.53
CA VAL A 70 3.14 11.98 8.91
C VAL A 70 3.76 13.37 9.09
N ASP A 71 3.59 14.22 8.08
CA ASP A 71 3.83 15.66 8.20
C ASP A 71 2.47 16.37 8.07
N LEU A 72 1.77 16.46 9.19
CA LEU A 72 0.44 17.06 9.25
C LEU A 72 0.51 18.44 9.92
N PRO A 73 -0.19 19.45 9.37
CA PRO A 73 -0.28 20.74 10.02
C PRO A 73 -0.91 20.58 11.41
N THR A 74 -0.25 21.09 12.43
CA THR A 74 -0.76 21.08 13.80
C THR A 74 -1.57 22.35 14.07
N LEU A 75 -2.67 22.18 14.81
CA LEU A 75 -3.55 23.30 15.16
C LEU A 75 -3.40 23.60 16.67
N PRO A 76 -3.03 24.83 17.07
CA PRO A 76 -2.96 25.19 18.49
C PRO A 76 -4.32 25.02 19.18
N ARG A 77 -4.31 24.61 20.44
CA ARG A 77 -5.53 24.47 21.24
C ARG A 77 -6.29 25.80 21.28
N GLY A 78 -7.55 25.80 20.84
CA GLY A 78 -8.43 26.98 20.82
C GLY A 78 -8.40 27.79 19.53
N SER A 79 -7.56 27.42 18.55
CA SER A 79 -7.60 28.01 17.21
C SER A 79 -8.74 27.41 16.37
N ARG A 80 -9.08 28.09 15.26
CA ARG A 80 -10.16 27.68 14.35
C ARG A 80 -9.58 26.87 13.19
N ILE A 81 -10.30 25.82 12.78
CA ILE A 81 -10.00 25.06 11.56
C ILE A 81 -10.10 26.04 10.37
N PRO A 82 -9.08 26.12 9.50
CA PRO A 82 -9.14 26.94 8.31
C PRO A 82 -10.33 26.54 7.43
N PRO A 83 -11.01 27.49 6.76
CA PRO A 83 -12.02 27.12 5.76
C PRO A 83 -11.34 26.25 4.68
N HIS A 84 -12.05 25.21 4.23
CA HIS A 84 -11.57 24.36 3.14
C HIS A 84 -11.42 25.21 1.86
N PRO A 85 -10.35 25.02 1.06
CA PRO A 85 -10.23 25.66 -0.24
C PRO A 85 -11.38 25.28 -1.18
#